data_AF-A0A1A6DT32-F1
#
_entry.id   AF-A0A1A6DT32-F1
#
_cell.length_a   1.000
_cell.length_b   1.000
_cell.length_c   1.000
_cell.angle_alpha   90.00
_cell.angle_beta   90.00
_cell.angle_gamma   90.00
#
_symmetry.space_group_name_H-M   'P 1'
#
loop_
_entity.id
_entity.type
_entity.pdbx_description
1 polymer ?
#
loop_
_entity_poly.entity_id
_entity_poly.type
_entity_poly.pdbx_seq_one_letter_code
_entity_poly.pdbx_strand_id
1 'polypeptide(L)'
;MDARRGEKLGWSLGWAGGFAWVAALALVFAIQAKWAVALGGLVIVLLAALAVVRGAPWRHPQTRYWRLMMAPLLLELLAVFWAWHGLAGDRPSGDALTPWMLVWMLPLVLPMFTFGSRRWADGDTRESP
;
A
#
# COMPACT_ATOMS: atom_id res chain seq x y z
N MET A 1 -1.48 15.25 -24.95
CA MET A 1 -1.34 14.06 -24.10
C MET A 1 -0.82 14.53 -22.75
N ASP A 2 -1.40 14.10 -21.63
CA ASP A 2 -0.90 14.46 -20.28
C ASP A 2 0.55 14.00 -20.15
N ALA A 3 1.51 14.94 -20.10
CA ALA A 3 2.95 14.66 -20.07
C ALA A 3 3.35 13.74 -18.89
N ARG A 4 2.53 13.73 -17.84
CA ARG A 4 2.75 12.97 -16.60
C ARG A 4 1.82 11.78 -16.41
N ARG A 5 1.23 11.26 -17.50
CA ARG A 5 0.35 10.07 -17.46
C ARG A 5 1.05 8.84 -16.88
N GLY A 6 2.34 8.67 -17.16
CA GLY A 6 3.16 7.58 -16.62
C GLY A 6 3.27 7.62 -15.08
N GLU A 7 3.47 8.80 -14.49
CA GLU A 7 3.53 8.95 -13.03
C GLU A 7 2.17 8.71 -12.36
N LYS A 8 1.08 9.19 -12.97
CA LYS A 8 -0.29 8.91 -12.49
C LYS A 8 -0.60 7.42 -12.50
N LEU A 9 -0.19 6.72 -13.56
CA LEU A 9 -0.32 5.26 -13.68
C LEU A 9 0.59 4.55 -12.69
N GLY A 10 1.84 4.97 -12.53
CA GLY A 10 2.79 4.39 -11.58
C GLY A 10 2.28 4.48 -10.14
N TRP A 11 1.72 5.62 -9.73
CA TRP A 11 1.08 5.77 -8.43
C TRP A 11 -0.13 4.82 -8.28
N SER A 12 -1.04 4.84 -9.25
CA SER A 12 -2.31 4.10 -9.14
C SER A 12 -2.09 2.59 -9.22
N LEU A 13 -1.34 2.11 -10.22
CA LEU A 13 -1.05 0.70 -10.45
C LEU A 13 -0.06 0.14 -9.41
N GLY A 14 0.90 0.95 -8.97
CA GLY A 14 1.84 0.54 -7.92
C GLY A 14 1.11 0.21 -6.62
N TRP A 15 0.21 1.09 -6.18
CA TRP A 15 -0.60 0.83 -4.99
C TRP A 15 -1.69 -0.22 -5.21
N ALA A 16 -2.35 -0.24 -6.37
CA ALA A 16 -3.33 -1.28 -6.67
C ALA A 16 -2.70 -2.68 -6.65
N GLY A 17 -1.49 -2.82 -7.21
CA GLY A 17 -0.70 -4.05 -7.12
C GLY A 17 -0.29 -4.37 -5.68
N GLY A 18 0.13 -3.36 -4.91
CA GLY A 18 0.46 -3.50 -3.49
C GLY A 18 -0.67 -4.11 -2.65
N PHE A 19 -1.92 -3.68 -2.86
CA PHE A 19 -3.07 -4.19 -2.11
C PHE A 19 -3.78 -5.39 -2.75
N ALA A 20 -3.35 -5.85 -3.93
CA ALA A 20 -4.01 -6.94 -4.65
C ALA A 20 -4.03 -8.26 -3.84
N TRP A 21 -2.93 -8.56 -3.14
CA TRP A 21 -2.84 -9.77 -2.32
C TRP A 21 -3.80 -9.74 -1.12
N VAL A 22 -4.09 -8.56 -0.56
CA VAL A 22 -5.06 -8.39 0.54
C VAL A 22 -6.48 -8.74 0.07
N ALA A 23 -6.86 -8.26 -1.12
CA ALA A 23 -8.14 -8.60 -1.73
C ALA A 23 -8.26 -10.10 -2.04
N ALA A 24 -7.18 -10.71 -2.54
CA ALA A 24 -7.13 -12.16 -2.78
C ALA A 24 -7.28 -12.96 -1.48
N LEU A 25 -6.59 -12.58 -0.40
CA LEU A 25 -6.73 -13.26 0.90
C LEU A 25 -8.11 -13.04 1.53
N ALA A 26 -8.71 -11.86 1.37
CA ALA A 26 -10.06 -11.62 1.86
C ALA A 26 -11.08 -12.56 1.18
N LEU A 27 -10.93 -12.80 -0.12
CA LEU A 27 -11.73 -13.78 -0.85
C LEU A 27 -11.48 -15.21 -0.35
N VAL A 28 -10.22 -15.60 -0.13
CA VAL A 28 -9.87 -16.91 0.45
C VAL A 28 -10.52 -17.10 1.83
N PHE A 29 -10.44 -16.10 2.72
CA PHE A 29 -11.08 -16.18 4.04
C PHE A 29 -12.60 -16.23 3.95
N ALA A 30 -13.22 -15.57 2.98
CA ALA A 30 -14.65 -15.67 2.73
C ALA A 30 -15.05 -17.10 2.31
N ILE A 31 -14.28 -17.72 1.42
CA ILE A 31 -14.48 -19.13 1.00
C ILE A 31 -14.30 -20.09 2.19
N GLN A 32 -13.38 -19.79 3.10
CA GLN A 32 -13.19 -20.54 4.36
C GLN A 32 -14.26 -20.25 5.43
N ALA A 33 -15.31 -19.48 5.12
CA ALA A 33 -16.34 -19.02 6.05
C ALA A 33 -15.81 -18.19 7.25
N LYS A 34 -14.59 -17.66 7.17
CA LYS A 34 -13.97 -16.75 8.15
C LYS A 34 -14.42 -15.31 7.89
N TRP A 35 -15.73 -15.07 7.93
CA TRP A 35 -16.36 -13.81 7.50
C TRP A 35 -15.83 -12.56 8.22
N ALA A 36 -15.59 -12.65 9.53
CA ALA A 36 -15.05 -11.52 10.30
C ALA A 36 -13.66 -11.09 9.79
N VAL A 37 -12.79 -12.07 9.50
CA VAL A 37 -11.44 -11.82 8.95
C VAL A 37 -11.56 -11.29 7.52
N ALA A 38 -12.40 -11.91 6.69
CA ALA A 38 -12.62 -11.49 5.30
C ALA A 38 -13.11 -10.03 5.20
N LEU A 39 -14.07 -9.63 6.05
CA LEU A 39 -14.55 -8.25 6.13
C LEU A 39 -13.44 -7.28 6.55
N GLY A 40 -12.57 -7.68 7.49
CA GLY A 40 -11.40 -6.90 7.86
C GLY A 40 -10.49 -6.60 6.67
N GLY A 41 -10.20 -7.60 5.83
CA GLY A 41 -9.40 -7.43 4.62
C GLY A 41 -10.06 -6.49 3.60
N LEU A 42 -11.38 -6.63 3.42
CA LEU A 42 -12.14 -5.75 2.53
C LEU A 42 -12.11 -4.30 3.00
N VAL A 43 -12.25 -4.05 4.30
CA VAL A 43 -12.15 -2.70 4.89
C VAL A 43 -10.76 -2.11 4.65
N ILE A 44 -9.69 -2.89 4.82
CA ILE A 44 -8.31 -2.44 4.55
C ILE A 44 -8.16 -2.03 3.08
N VAL A 45 -8.64 -2.84 2.14
CA VAL A 45 -8.59 -2.53 0.69
C VAL A 45 -9.35 -1.24 0.37
N LEU A 46 -10.53 -1.04 0.95
CA LEU A 46 -11.32 0.18 0.73
C LEU A 46 -10.64 1.43 1.30
N LEU A 47 -10.09 1.35 2.51
CA LEU A 47 -9.33 2.44 3.12
C LEU A 47 -8.06 2.74 2.33
N ALA A 48 -7.40 1.71 1.80
CA ALA A 48 -6.22 1.86 0.95
C ALA A 48 -6.56 2.57 -0.36
N ALA A 49 -7.59 2.12 -1.06
CA ALA A 49 -8.07 2.78 -2.27
C ALA A 49 -8.40 4.26 -2.02
N LEU A 50 -9.07 4.55 -0.88
CA LEU A 50 -9.37 5.91 -0.48
C LEU A 50 -8.11 6.74 -0.22
N ALA A 51 -7.14 6.19 0.51
CA ALA A 51 -5.87 6.83 0.80
C ALA A 51 -5.08 7.11 -0.47
N VAL A 52 -5.05 6.18 -1.43
CA VAL A 52 -4.35 6.32 -2.71
C VAL A 52 -4.99 7.39 -3.59
N VAL A 53 -6.33 7.42 -3.68
CA VAL A 53 -7.07 8.39 -4.50
C VAL A 53 -7.06 9.79 -3.89
N ARG A 54 -7.17 9.90 -2.56
CA ARG A 54 -7.15 11.20 -1.86
C ARG A 54 -5.74 11.73 -1.65
N GLY A 55 -4.77 10.85 -1.41
CA GLY A 55 -3.35 11.16 -1.27
C GLY A 55 -2.62 11.25 -2.62
N ALA A 56 -3.35 11.26 -3.74
CA ALA A 56 -2.73 11.34 -5.05
C ALA A 56 -1.89 12.62 -5.21
N PRO A 57 -0.62 12.51 -5.66
CA PRO A 57 0.30 13.65 -5.70
C PRO A 57 -0.18 14.86 -6.50
N TRP A 58 -0.90 14.63 -7.60
CA TRP A 58 -1.47 15.70 -8.43
C TRP A 58 -2.60 16.48 -7.75
N ARG A 59 -3.14 15.98 -6.62
CA ARG A 59 -4.12 16.70 -5.79
C ARG A 59 -3.46 17.52 -4.68
N HIS A 60 -2.20 17.21 -4.36
CA HIS A 60 -1.42 17.85 -3.29
C HIS A 60 -0.05 18.29 -3.80
N PRO A 61 0.01 19.21 -4.78
CA PRO A 61 1.23 19.44 -5.56
C PRO A 61 2.45 19.87 -4.74
N GLN A 62 2.22 20.55 -3.62
CA GLN A 62 3.25 21.06 -2.71
C GLN A 62 3.67 20.05 -1.63
N THR A 63 2.98 18.92 -1.52
CA THR A 63 3.25 17.92 -0.47
C THR A 63 4.30 16.93 -0.93
N ARG A 64 5.27 16.64 -0.05
CA ARG A 64 6.32 15.65 -0.31
C ARG A 64 5.73 14.26 -0.41
N TYR A 65 6.21 13.46 -1.35
CA TYR A 65 5.69 12.12 -1.63
C TYR A 65 5.73 11.21 -0.41
N TRP A 66 6.75 11.29 0.43
CA TRP A 66 6.82 10.45 1.64
C TRP A 66 5.59 10.63 2.54
N ARG A 67 5.05 11.85 2.67
CA ARG A 67 3.85 12.11 3.49
C ARG A 67 2.61 11.48 2.90
N LEU A 68 2.49 11.56 1.56
CA LEU A 68 1.38 10.98 0.82
C LEU A 68 1.42 9.45 0.85
N MET A 69 2.62 8.86 0.87
CA MET A 69 2.84 7.42 0.93
C MET A 69 2.65 6.85 2.34
N MET A 70 2.73 7.63 3.41
CA MET A 70 2.60 7.11 4.78
C MET A 70 1.28 6.40 5.03
N ALA A 71 0.16 6.96 4.58
CA ALA A 71 -1.16 6.35 4.78
C ALA A 71 -1.27 4.95 4.14
N PRO A 72 -0.99 4.76 2.83
CA PRO A 72 -1.02 3.43 2.24
C PRO A 72 0.08 2.50 2.79
N LEU A 73 1.27 2.99 3.16
CA LEU A 73 2.28 2.14 3.82
C LEU A 73 1.82 1.61 5.18
N LEU A 74 1.19 2.45 6.00
CA LEU A 74 0.65 2.03 7.30
C LEU A 74 -0.49 1.01 7.13
N LEU A 75 -1.31 1.18 6.09
CA LEU A 75 -2.36 0.22 5.75
C LEU A 75 -1.79 -1.11 5.24
N GLU A 76 -0.68 -1.09 4.51
CA GLU A 76 0.02 -2.31 4.09
C GLU A 76 0.59 -3.07 5.31
N LEU A 77 1.20 -2.37 6.26
CA LEU A 77 1.67 -2.97 7.52
C LEU A 77 0.52 -3.53 8.35
N LEU A 78 -0.60 -2.80 8.42
CA LEU A 78 -1.82 -3.29 9.04
C LEU A 78 -2.35 -4.54 8.33
N ALA A 79 -2.26 -4.61 7.00
CA ALA A 79 -2.64 -5.78 6.22
C ALA A 79 -1.78 -7.00 6.55
N VAL A 80 -0.47 -6.82 6.74
CA VAL A 80 0.42 -7.91 7.20
C VAL A 80 -0.01 -8.44 8.57
N PHE A 81 -0.30 -7.55 9.53
CA PHE A 81 -0.79 -7.95 10.85
C PHE A 81 -2.14 -8.65 10.78
N TRP A 82 -3.06 -8.14 9.96
CA TRP A 82 -4.36 -8.74 9.70
C TRP A 82 -4.24 -10.15 9.10
N ALA A 83 -3.40 -10.31 8.07
CA ALA A 83 -3.16 -11.59 7.42
C ALA A 83 -2.51 -12.59 8.38
N TRP A 84 -1.54 -12.13 9.18
CA TRP A 84 -0.95 -12.94 10.25
C TRP A 84 -2.02 -13.47 11.21
N HIS A 85 -2.89 -12.59 11.71
CA HIS A 85 -3.96 -12.98 12.63
C HIS A 85 -4.97 -13.94 11.97
N GLY A 86 -5.34 -13.72 10.71
CA GLY A 86 -6.26 -14.59 9.96
C GLY A 86 -5.72 -16.00 9.70
N LEU A 87 -4.40 -16.11 9.47
CA LEU A 87 -3.69 -17.36 9.23
C LEU A 87 -3.30 -18.09 10.52
N ALA A 88 -3.09 -17.37 11.63
CA ALA A 88 -2.64 -17.95 12.90
C ALA A 88 -3.60 -18.99 13.48
N GLY A 89 -4.90 -18.90 13.21
CA GLY A 89 -5.89 -19.91 13.63
C GLY A 89 -5.64 -21.31 13.05
N ASP A 90 -4.84 -21.42 11.99
CA ASP A 90 -4.55 -22.67 11.29
C ASP A 90 -3.09 -23.15 11.49
N ARG A 91 -2.27 -22.42 12.28
CA ARG A 91 -0.85 -22.76 12.47
C ARG A 91 -0.62 -23.58 13.74
N PRO A 92 0.19 -24.65 13.69
CA PRO A 92 0.83 -25.19 14.88
C PRO A 92 1.66 -24.10 15.55
N SER A 93 1.60 -24.00 16.87
CA SER A 93 2.11 -22.92 17.72
C SER A 93 3.64 -22.69 17.74
N GLY A 94 4.37 -23.03 16.67
CA GLY A 94 5.83 -22.91 16.56
C GLY A 94 6.38 -21.85 15.60
N ASP A 95 5.59 -21.37 14.62
CA ASP A 95 6.08 -20.42 13.61
C ASP A 95 5.80 -18.97 14.01
N ALA A 96 6.63 -18.44 14.91
CA ALA A 96 6.67 -17.00 15.19
C ALA A 96 7.33 -16.22 14.03
N LEU A 97 7.00 -14.93 13.88
CA LEU A 97 7.66 -14.04 12.92
C LEU A 97 9.17 -14.01 13.21
N THR A 98 9.97 -14.66 12.38
CA THR A 98 11.42 -14.57 12.49
C THR A 98 11.84 -13.13 12.18
N PRO A 99 12.72 -12.48 12.97
CA PRO A 99 13.17 -11.10 12.71
C PRO A 99 13.71 -10.87 11.29
N TRP A 100 14.26 -11.92 10.66
CA TRP A 100 14.70 -11.91 9.26
C TRP A 100 13.57 -11.63 8.25
N MET A 101 12.31 -11.98 8.56
CA MET A 101 11.16 -11.67 7.71
C MET A 101 10.92 -10.16 7.58
N LEU A 102 11.36 -9.35 8.55
CA LEU A 102 11.27 -7.89 8.47
C LEU A 102 12.18 -7.31 7.39
N VAL A 103 13.27 -7.99 7.02
CA VAL A 103 14.17 -7.56 5.94
C VAL A 103 13.43 -7.55 4.59
N TRP A 104 12.47 -8.45 4.39
CA TRP A 104 11.64 -8.47 3.18
C TRP A 104 10.68 -7.29 3.07
N MET A 105 10.51 -6.49 4.13
CA MET A 105 9.74 -5.24 4.08
C MET A 105 10.58 -4.06 3.53
N LEU A 106 11.91 -4.19 3.44
CA LEU A 106 12.78 -3.10 2.95
C LEU A 106 12.41 -2.58 1.55
N PRO A 107 12.10 -3.43 0.55
CA PRO A 107 11.68 -2.97 -0.77
C PRO A 107 10.44 -2.07 -0.73
N LEU A 108 9.58 -2.27 0.27
CA LEU A 108 8.35 -1.51 0.47
C LEU A 108 8.63 -0.08 0.95
N VAL A 109 9.74 0.13 1.68
CA VAL A 109 10.14 1.44 2.22
C VAL A 109 11.14 2.17 1.31
N LEU A 110 11.87 1.44 0.46
CA LEU A 110 12.86 2.02 -0.48
C LEU A 110 12.35 3.24 -1.27
N PRO A 111 11.12 3.26 -1.82
CA PRO A 111 10.62 4.41 -2.57
C PRO A 111 10.53 5.71 -1.75
N MET A 112 10.36 5.61 -0.42
CA MET A 112 10.36 6.78 0.45
C MET A 112 11.72 7.46 0.50
N PHE A 113 12.81 6.69 0.42
CA PHE A 113 14.16 7.23 0.50
C PHE A 113 14.67 7.72 -0.86
N THR A 114 14.28 7.07 -1.95
CA THR A 114 14.74 7.43 -3.31
C THR A 114 13.97 8.59 -3.91
N PHE A 115 12.66 8.65 -3.70
CA PHE A 115 11.79 9.67 -4.32
C PHE A 115 10.93 10.45 -3.32
N GLY A 116 10.92 10.08 -2.04
CA GLY A 116 10.00 10.64 -1.07
C GLY A 116 10.18 12.13 -0.77
N SER A 117 11.37 12.70 -0.98
CA SER A 117 11.62 14.14 -0.80
C SER A 117 11.04 15.00 -1.93
N ARG A 118 10.75 14.40 -3.09
CA ARG A 118 10.17 15.09 -4.25
C ARG A 118 8.73 15.47 -3.99
N ARG A 119 8.29 16.55 -4.63
CA ARG A 119 6.91 17.00 -4.71
C ARG A 119 6.42 16.90 -6.14
N TRP A 120 5.10 16.88 -6.32
CA TRP A 120 4.54 16.86 -7.66
C TRP A 120 4.85 18.17 -8.40
N ALA A 121 4.84 19.32 -7.71
CA ALA A 121 5.19 20.62 -8.28
C ALA A 121 6.63 20.70 -8.83
N ASP A 122 7.58 19.92 -8.31
CA ASP A 122 8.97 19.93 -8.80
C ASP A 122 9.08 19.38 -10.24
N GLY A 123 8.07 18.63 -10.70
CA GLY A 123 7.94 18.16 -12.08
C GLY A 123 7.33 19.21 -13.02
N ASP A 124 6.46 20.08 -12.52
CA ASP A 124 5.77 21.10 -13.32
C ASP A 124 6.73 22.25 -13.71
N THR A 125 7.71 22.56 -12.86
CA THR A 125 8.70 23.62 -13.15
C THR A 125 9.66 23.27 -14.29
N ARG A 126 9.87 21.97 -14.58
CA ARG A 126 10.76 21.52 -15.66
C ARG A 126 10.13 21.62 -17.06
N GLU A 127 8.83 21.87 -17.15
CA GLU A 127 8.11 22.04 -18.43
C GLU A 127 7.91 23.51 -18.82
N SER A 128 8.50 24.46 -18.08
CA SER A 128 8.52 25.88 -18.46
C SER A 128 9.69 26.13 -19.43
N PRO A 129 9.46 26.63 -20.66
CA PRO A 129 10.53 26.97 -21.60
C PRO A 129 11.42 28.10 -21.10
#